data_AF-A0A521RTA2-F1
#
_entry.id   AF-A0A521RTA2-F1
#
_cell.length_a   1.000
_cell.length_b   1.000
_cell.length_c   1.000
_cell.angle_alpha   90.00
_cell.angle_beta   90.00
_cell.angle_gamma   90.00
#
_symmetry.space_group_name_H-M   'P 1'
#
loop_
_entity.id
_entity.type
_entity.pdbx_description
1 polymer ?
#
loop_
_entity_poly.entity_id
_entity_poly.type
_entity_poly.pdbx_seq_one_letter_code
_entity_poly.pdbx_strand_id
1 'polypeptide(L)'
;MAESESRRKDIWGKLESFAKILAGFSAAVSAVLIPIFLNSYTEKNRQAEMFVRTMTEREKSDTDIRQSMFQNLLTGYLGAVKEDFVKADEESFRRRIMFLELLTINFQEFFNAKPLFEDVYAGLERKRVAAQSGADRKKWEDLERQIVRVSQNIVSRQAKMLNNIGTSAVFNIDKGEPICVRLYNRDDFATLRKRDGATPFQSFVPGHCNEQRNNGKGSNGSNDAITLAEGDTRRQSLEILPVAVDKAYATVQVSIYDDVFDGEVLQGSLLKGSLQFDVSYFDLPYMDNTKMSDGSRFSLILRGIEGDSVEIEAIRFRNDFMSLRDRPLFEEMLQKLEKGGG
;
A
#
# COMPACT_ATOMS: atom_id res chain seq x y z
N MET A 1 93.76 -32.32 -29.63
CA MET A 1 92.78 -32.42 -28.52
C MET A 1 92.66 -31.09 -27.75
N ALA A 2 92.45 -29.95 -28.44
CA ALA A 2 92.33 -28.63 -27.80
C ALA A 2 91.23 -27.73 -28.41
N GLU A 3 90.46 -28.23 -29.39
CA GLU A 3 89.51 -27.40 -30.17
C GLU A 3 88.03 -27.66 -29.82
N SER A 4 87.72 -28.68 -29.00
CA SER A 4 86.34 -29.00 -28.62
C SER A 4 85.89 -28.37 -27.29
N GLU A 5 86.83 -27.89 -26.47
CA GLU A 5 86.54 -27.32 -25.14
C GLU A 5 86.14 -25.82 -25.21
N SER A 6 86.66 -25.07 -26.19
CA SER A 6 86.36 -23.64 -26.34
C SER A 6 84.96 -23.36 -26.88
N ARG A 7 84.43 -24.21 -27.78
CA ARG A 7 83.08 -24.06 -28.35
C ARG A 7 81.95 -24.32 -27.34
N ARG A 8 82.15 -25.24 -26.39
CA ARG A 8 81.13 -25.50 -25.34
C ARG A 8 81.03 -24.36 -24.32
N LYS A 9 82.15 -23.70 -24.00
CA LYS A 9 82.18 -22.55 -23.07
C LYS A 9 81.52 -21.31 -23.69
N ASP A 10 81.68 -21.08 -24.98
CA ASP A 10 81.11 -19.93 -25.68
C ASP A 10 79.57 -20.03 -25.87
N ILE A 11 79.03 -21.24 -26.02
CA ILE A 11 77.58 -21.47 -26.14
C ILE A 11 76.89 -21.37 -24.77
N TRP A 12 77.53 -21.87 -23.70
CA TRP A 12 77.02 -21.72 -22.33
C TRP A 12 77.02 -20.26 -21.88
N GLY A 13 78.06 -19.49 -22.21
CA GLY A 13 78.11 -18.06 -21.91
C GLY A 13 77.01 -17.24 -22.60
N LYS A 14 76.70 -17.55 -23.87
CA LYS A 14 75.64 -16.85 -24.63
C LYS A 14 74.23 -17.16 -24.10
N LEU A 15 73.98 -18.39 -23.66
CA LEU A 15 72.69 -18.77 -23.06
C LEU A 15 72.50 -18.15 -21.67
N GLU A 16 73.57 -18.06 -20.88
CA GLU A 16 73.53 -17.43 -19.55
C GLU A 16 73.29 -15.91 -19.64
N SER A 17 73.87 -15.24 -20.64
CA SER A 17 73.60 -13.82 -20.91
C SER A 17 72.17 -13.58 -21.40
N PHE A 18 71.62 -14.46 -22.25
CA PHE A 18 70.25 -14.32 -22.75
C PHE A 18 69.20 -14.57 -21.65
N ALA A 19 69.44 -15.55 -20.77
CA ALA A 19 68.58 -15.85 -19.62
C ALA A 19 68.56 -14.69 -18.61
N LYS A 20 69.70 -14.03 -18.34
CA LYS A 20 69.78 -12.85 -17.45
C LYS A 20 69.02 -11.64 -18.01
N ILE A 21 69.03 -11.44 -19.33
CA ILE A 21 68.27 -10.35 -19.98
C ILE A 21 66.76 -10.64 -19.97
N LEU A 22 66.35 -11.87 -20.24
CA LEU A 22 64.93 -12.27 -20.19
C LEU A 22 64.35 -12.26 -18.77
N ALA A 23 65.14 -12.64 -17.77
CA ALA A 23 64.75 -12.57 -16.35
C ALA A 23 64.59 -11.12 -15.88
N GLY A 24 65.47 -10.20 -16.31
CA GLY A 24 65.36 -8.77 -16.00
C GLY A 24 64.14 -8.11 -16.63
N PHE A 25 63.81 -8.44 -17.88
CA PHE A 25 62.64 -7.89 -18.58
C PHE A 25 61.31 -8.43 -18.07
N SER A 26 61.22 -9.73 -17.76
CA SER A 26 59.98 -10.33 -17.24
C SER A 26 59.63 -9.83 -15.84
N ALA A 27 60.62 -9.58 -14.98
CA ALA A 27 60.41 -8.97 -13.67
C ALA A 27 59.87 -7.52 -13.79
N ALA A 28 60.44 -6.71 -14.69
CA ALA A 28 60.00 -5.33 -14.89
C ALA A 28 58.59 -5.23 -15.50
N VAL A 29 58.27 -6.08 -16.49
CA VAL A 29 56.95 -6.11 -17.13
C VAL A 29 55.87 -6.61 -16.16
N SER A 30 56.18 -7.62 -15.35
CA SER A 30 55.24 -8.14 -14.33
C SER A 30 55.00 -7.12 -13.22
N ALA A 31 56.02 -6.37 -12.80
CA ALA A 31 55.90 -5.33 -11.77
C ALA A 31 55.05 -4.12 -12.21
N VAL A 32 54.89 -3.87 -13.51
CA VAL A 32 54.09 -2.75 -14.03
C VAL A 32 52.69 -3.19 -14.46
N LEU A 33 52.55 -4.33 -15.13
CA LEU A 33 51.25 -4.79 -15.64
C LEU A 33 50.34 -5.33 -14.54
N ILE A 34 50.88 -6.04 -13.54
CA ILE A 34 50.08 -6.61 -12.45
C ILE A 34 49.39 -5.49 -11.64
N PRO A 35 50.07 -4.39 -11.23
CA PRO A 35 49.40 -3.28 -10.56
C PRO A 35 48.38 -2.56 -11.45
N ILE A 36 48.65 -2.36 -12.75
CA ILE A 36 47.71 -1.66 -13.65
C ILE A 36 46.43 -2.48 -13.85
N PHE A 37 46.56 -3.79 -14.05
CA PHE A 37 45.39 -4.68 -14.17
C PHE A 37 44.64 -4.79 -12.84
N LEU A 38 45.33 -4.96 -11.70
CA LEU A 38 44.69 -4.98 -10.38
C LEU A 38 43.98 -3.65 -10.07
N ASN A 39 44.58 -2.50 -10.41
CA ASN A 39 44.04 -1.17 -10.13
C ASN A 39 42.75 -0.87 -10.92
N SER A 40 42.65 -1.35 -12.16
CA SER A 40 41.45 -1.24 -13.01
C SER A 40 40.25 -2.00 -12.42
N TYR A 41 40.47 -3.18 -11.83
CA TYR A 41 39.41 -3.98 -11.19
C TYR A 41 39.04 -3.45 -9.81
N THR A 42 39.99 -2.95 -9.03
CA THR A 42 39.72 -2.39 -7.70
C THR A 42 39.02 -1.03 -7.77
N GLU A 43 39.24 -0.20 -8.80
CA GLU A 43 38.53 1.07 -8.97
C GLU A 43 37.02 0.90 -9.16
N LYS A 44 36.59 -0.10 -9.94
CA LYS A 44 35.16 -0.39 -10.16
C LYS A 44 34.48 -0.87 -8.88
N ASN A 45 35.14 -1.75 -8.12
CA ASN A 45 34.62 -2.24 -6.84
C ASN A 45 34.58 -1.12 -5.79
N ARG A 46 35.57 -0.24 -5.75
CA ARG A 46 35.60 0.91 -4.84
C ARG A 46 34.49 1.92 -5.16
N GLN A 47 34.19 2.15 -6.43
CA GLN A 47 33.09 3.03 -6.84
C GLN A 47 31.72 2.45 -6.46
N ALA A 48 31.51 1.14 -6.65
CA ALA A 48 30.29 0.46 -6.23
C ALA A 48 30.13 0.49 -4.70
N GLU A 49 31.21 0.27 -3.95
CA GLU A 49 31.22 0.35 -2.50
C GLU A 49 30.94 1.77 -1.98
N MET A 50 31.53 2.80 -2.59
CA MET A 50 31.25 4.21 -2.26
C MET A 50 29.82 4.60 -2.61
N PHE A 51 29.27 4.10 -3.71
CA PHE A 51 27.87 4.32 -4.10
C PHE A 51 26.91 3.66 -3.10
N VAL A 52 27.15 2.39 -2.73
CA VAL A 52 26.37 1.68 -1.72
C VAL A 52 26.46 2.38 -0.37
N ARG A 53 27.66 2.74 0.09
CA ARG A 53 27.85 3.50 1.35
C ARG A 53 27.14 4.85 1.31
N THR A 54 27.22 5.60 0.22
CA THR A 54 26.53 6.90 0.08
C THR A 54 25.01 6.75 0.07
N MET A 55 24.48 5.70 -0.59
CA MET A 55 23.05 5.35 -0.56
C MET A 55 22.61 4.97 0.85
N THR A 56 23.34 4.07 1.52
CA THR A 56 23.05 3.65 2.89
C THR A 56 23.16 4.79 3.88
N GLU A 57 24.16 5.69 3.75
CA GLU A 57 24.30 6.87 4.59
C GLU A 57 23.19 7.89 4.36
N ARG A 58 22.72 8.05 3.11
CA ARG A 58 21.56 8.88 2.81
C ARG A 58 20.27 8.30 3.36
N GLU A 59 20.05 7.01 3.19
CA GLU A 59 18.87 6.32 3.72
C GLU A 59 18.88 6.34 5.25
N LYS A 60 20.05 6.16 5.87
CA LYS A 60 20.24 6.28 7.32
C LYS A 60 20.02 7.72 7.80
N SER A 61 20.63 8.72 7.16
CA SER A 61 20.46 10.13 7.53
C SER A 61 19.02 10.60 7.35
N ASP A 62 18.33 10.14 6.31
CA ASP A 62 16.92 10.46 6.08
C ASP A 62 16.02 9.76 7.12
N THR A 63 16.36 8.51 7.49
CA THR A 63 15.70 7.79 8.59
C THR A 63 15.93 8.49 9.93
N ASP A 64 17.15 8.94 10.22
CA ASP A 64 17.51 9.65 11.45
C ASP A 64 16.80 11.02 11.54
N ILE A 65 16.72 11.76 10.43
CA ILE A 65 15.97 13.02 10.34
C ILE A 65 14.48 12.76 10.59
N ARG A 66 13.90 11.73 9.95
CA ARG A 66 12.50 11.34 10.15
C ARG A 66 12.23 10.90 11.59
N GLN A 67 13.13 10.15 12.20
CA GLN A 67 13.03 9.75 13.61
C GLN A 67 13.09 10.96 14.55
N SER A 68 14.00 11.91 14.31
CA SER A 68 14.10 13.14 15.11
C SER A 68 12.86 14.01 14.94
N MET A 69 12.37 14.18 13.72
CA MET A 69 11.14 14.91 13.42
C MET A 69 9.92 14.23 14.05
N PHE A 70 9.85 12.89 14.01
CA PHE A 70 8.81 12.10 14.65
C PHE A 70 8.83 12.30 16.16
N GLN A 71 9.99 12.19 16.81
CA GLN A 71 10.09 12.43 18.25
C GLN A 71 9.68 13.85 18.63
N ASN A 72 10.06 14.87 17.85
CA ASN A 72 9.69 16.26 18.11
C ASN A 72 8.17 16.49 17.94
N LEU A 73 7.58 15.98 16.85
CA LEU A 73 6.14 16.09 16.61
C LEU A 73 5.32 15.27 17.59
N LEU A 74 5.78 14.06 17.92
CA LEU A 74 5.17 13.19 18.92
C LEU A 74 5.28 13.82 20.31
N THR A 75 6.41 14.42 20.68
CA THR A 75 6.56 15.11 21.97
C THR A 75 5.71 16.37 22.04
N GLY A 76 5.62 17.15 20.96
CA GLY A 76 4.71 18.29 20.87
C GLY A 76 3.23 17.87 20.97
N TYR A 77 2.86 16.79 20.29
CA TYR A 77 1.51 16.22 20.35
C TYR A 77 1.20 15.62 21.73
N LEU A 78 2.06 14.76 22.27
CA LEU A 78 1.90 14.13 23.58
C LEU A 78 1.99 15.13 24.73
N GLY A 79 2.77 16.21 24.57
CA GLY A 79 2.77 17.36 25.45
C GLY A 79 1.40 18.05 25.47
N ALA A 80 0.75 18.18 24.31
CA ALA A 80 -0.62 18.66 24.22
C ALA A 80 -1.65 17.63 24.75
N VAL A 81 -1.42 16.32 24.59
CA VAL A 81 -2.32 15.23 25.04
C VAL A 81 -2.33 15.05 26.56
N LYS A 82 -1.26 15.42 27.27
CA LYS A 82 -1.22 15.41 28.74
C LYS A 82 -2.30 16.30 29.38
N GLU A 83 -2.87 17.24 28.65
CA GLU A 83 -4.05 17.98 29.09
C GLU A 83 -5.31 17.10 28.99
N ASP A 84 -6.03 16.96 30.11
CA ASP A 84 -7.32 16.28 30.14
C ASP A 84 -8.32 16.97 29.19
N PHE A 85 -8.96 16.21 28.30
CA PHE A 85 -9.99 16.73 27.38
C PHE A 85 -11.11 17.46 28.12
N VAL A 86 -11.38 17.11 29.38
CA VAL A 86 -12.36 17.79 30.22
C VAL A 86 -11.94 19.24 30.50
N LYS A 87 -10.64 19.52 30.63
CA LYS A 87 -10.08 20.85 30.90
C LYS A 87 -9.57 21.57 29.66
N ALA A 88 -9.42 20.86 28.53
CA ALA A 88 -8.94 21.43 27.28
C ALA A 88 -9.87 22.56 26.78
N ASP A 89 -9.24 23.65 26.36
CA ASP A 89 -9.87 24.80 25.72
C ASP A 89 -9.85 24.68 24.18
N GLU A 90 -10.41 25.68 23.51
CA GLU A 90 -10.46 25.72 22.05
C GLU A 90 -9.06 25.69 21.40
N GLU A 91 -8.12 26.43 21.97
CA GLU A 91 -6.77 26.54 21.44
C GLU A 91 -6.05 25.20 21.51
N SER A 92 -6.20 24.46 22.61
CA SER A 92 -5.65 23.12 22.75
C SER A 92 -6.20 22.15 21.71
N PHE A 93 -7.50 22.18 21.40
CA PHE A 93 -8.05 21.37 20.30
C PHE A 93 -7.49 21.80 18.93
N ARG A 94 -7.41 23.10 18.65
CA ARG A 94 -6.84 23.60 17.38
C ARG A 94 -5.38 23.16 17.20
N ARG A 95 -4.56 23.27 18.26
CA ARG A 95 -3.17 22.81 18.24
C ARG A 95 -3.08 21.31 17.99
N ARG A 96 -3.91 20.49 18.66
CA ARG A 96 -3.95 19.04 18.44
C ARG A 96 -4.32 18.67 17.00
N ILE A 97 -5.33 19.31 16.42
CA ILE A 97 -5.72 19.10 15.01
C ILE A 97 -4.55 19.42 14.07
N MET A 98 -3.89 20.57 14.26
CA MET A 98 -2.73 20.98 13.46
C MET A 98 -1.57 19.98 13.59
N PHE A 99 -1.22 19.55 14.81
CA PHE A 99 -0.17 18.56 15.02
C PHE A 99 -0.51 17.22 14.39
N LEU A 100 -1.78 16.79 14.49
CA LEU A 100 -2.24 15.54 13.90
C LEU A 100 -2.19 15.59 12.37
N GLU A 101 -2.52 16.72 11.76
CA GLU A 101 -2.34 16.95 10.32
C GLU A 101 -0.88 16.81 9.91
N LEU A 102 0.03 17.55 10.58
CA LEU A 102 1.46 17.52 10.27
C LEU A 102 2.05 16.12 10.48
N LEU A 103 1.71 15.47 11.58
CA LEU A 103 2.18 14.13 11.89
C LEU A 103 1.71 13.14 10.82
N THR A 104 0.43 13.17 10.46
CA THR A 104 -0.13 12.21 9.50
C THR A 104 0.43 12.46 8.09
N ILE A 105 0.56 13.72 7.65
CA ILE A 105 1.11 14.02 6.31
C ILE A 105 2.57 13.56 6.19
N ASN A 106 3.39 13.74 7.22
CA ASN A 106 4.82 13.39 7.17
C ASN A 106 5.08 11.90 7.43
N PHE A 107 4.16 11.20 8.11
CA PHE A 107 4.36 9.82 8.54
C PHE A 107 3.21 8.87 8.17
N GLN A 108 2.46 9.19 7.13
CA GLN A 108 1.29 8.42 6.67
C GLN A 108 1.56 6.93 6.40
N GLU A 109 2.80 6.56 6.11
CA GLU A 109 3.20 5.18 5.83
C GLU A 109 3.68 4.41 7.07
N PHE A 110 3.84 5.08 8.22
CA PHE A 110 4.52 4.53 9.39
C PHE A 110 3.59 4.15 10.54
N PHE A 111 2.41 4.76 10.68
CA PHE A 111 1.47 4.40 11.73
C PHE A 111 0.02 4.69 11.34
N ASN A 112 -0.92 4.02 12.02
CA ASN A 112 -2.35 4.29 11.85
C ASN A 112 -2.77 5.48 12.75
N ALA A 113 -3.11 6.61 12.12
CA ALA A 113 -3.54 7.81 12.84
C ALA A 113 -5.05 7.83 13.17
N LYS A 114 -5.86 6.89 12.65
CA LYS A 114 -7.30 6.81 12.91
C LYS A 114 -7.66 6.94 14.40
N PRO A 115 -7.04 6.18 15.33
CA PRO A 115 -7.38 6.30 16.75
C PRO A 115 -7.15 7.70 17.34
N LEU A 116 -6.15 8.42 16.82
CA LEU A 116 -5.85 9.78 17.29
C LEU A 116 -6.89 10.79 16.79
N PHE A 117 -7.33 10.64 15.55
CA PHE A 117 -8.42 11.46 15.00
C PHE A 117 -9.73 11.21 15.76
N GLU A 118 -10.05 9.94 16.03
CA GLU A 118 -11.26 9.54 16.76
C GLU A 118 -11.25 10.06 18.20
N ASP A 119 -10.12 10.00 18.90
CA ASP A 119 -10.01 10.51 20.26
C ASP A 119 -10.24 12.04 20.34
N VAL A 120 -9.64 12.80 19.40
CA VAL A 120 -9.87 14.25 19.31
C VAL A 120 -11.32 14.57 18.93
N TYR A 121 -11.90 13.84 17.97
CA TYR A 121 -13.29 14.01 17.57
C TYR A 121 -14.27 13.72 18.72
N ALA A 122 -14.08 12.60 19.43
CA ALA A 122 -14.87 12.27 20.60
C ALA A 122 -14.73 13.31 21.73
N GLY A 123 -13.53 13.89 21.91
CA GLY A 123 -13.30 15.00 22.81
C GLY A 123 -14.11 16.25 22.46
N LEU A 124 -14.16 16.61 21.17
CA LEU A 124 -14.95 17.73 20.65
C LEU A 124 -16.45 17.48 20.83
N GLU A 125 -16.91 16.26 20.56
CA GLU A 125 -18.32 15.90 20.75
C GLU A 125 -18.76 16.05 22.21
N ARG A 126 -17.94 15.60 23.16
CA ARG A 126 -18.22 15.79 24.60
C ARG A 126 -18.36 17.27 24.95
N LYS A 127 -17.51 18.15 24.40
CA LYS A 127 -17.58 19.60 24.61
C LYS A 127 -18.82 20.22 23.97
N ARG A 128 -19.18 19.78 22.76
CA ARG A 128 -20.38 20.22 22.04
C ARG A 128 -21.66 19.85 22.80
N VAL A 129 -21.74 18.63 23.35
CA VAL A 129 -22.89 18.16 24.12
C VAL A 129 -22.98 18.86 25.48
N ALA A 130 -21.85 19.15 26.13
CA ALA A 130 -21.81 19.87 27.40
C ALA A 130 -22.01 21.41 27.27
N ALA A 131 -22.05 21.94 26.05
CA ALA A 131 -22.18 23.38 25.80
C ALA A 131 -23.54 23.90 26.23
N GLN A 132 -23.55 24.95 27.07
CA GLN A 132 -24.76 25.55 27.63
C GLN A 132 -25.38 26.60 26.70
N SER A 133 -24.58 27.20 25.81
CA SER A 133 -25.02 28.23 24.87
C SER A 133 -24.95 27.75 23.42
N GLY A 134 -25.83 28.30 22.56
CA GLY A 134 -25.78 28.01 21.12
C GLY A 134 -24.50 28.51 20.44
N ALA A 135 -23.90 29.59 20.96
CA ALA A 135 -22.63 30.10 20.47
C ALA A 135 -21.47 29.14 20.78
N ASP A 136 -21.42 28.61 22.01
CA ASP A 136 -20.40 27.62 22.39
C ASP A 136 -20.56 26.33 21.61
N ARG A 137 -21.81 25.87 21.43
CA ARG A 137 -22.09 24.68 20.63
C ARG A 137 -21.59 24.83 19.19
N LYS A 138 -21.88 25.96 18.54
CA LYS A 138 -21.43 26.25 17.18
C LYS A 138 -19.90 26.26 17.07
N LYS A 139 -19.22 26.83 18.07
CA LYS A 139 -17.75 26.84 18.15
C LYS A 139 -17.15 25.44 18.17
N TRP A 140 -17.72 24.50 18.94
CA TRP A 140 -17.26 23.12 18.94
C TRP A 140 -17.60 22.39 17.63
N GLU A 141 -18.78 22.65 17.05
CA GLU A 141 -19.15 22.12 15.72
C GLU A 141 -18.21 22.60 14.61
N ASP A 142 -17.71 23.84 14.68
CA ASP A 142 -16.71 24.36 13.74
C ASP A 142 -15.38 23.60 13.82
N LEU A 143 -14.96 23.21 15.03
CA LEU A 143 -13.78 22.39 15.23
C LEU A 143 -13.98 20.93 14.79
N GLU A 144 -15.17 20.35 15.04
CA GLU A 144 -15.54 19.02 14.52
C GLU A 144 -15.46 19.00 12.98
N ARG A 145 -16.00 20.03 12.31
CA ARG A 145 -15.87 20.18 10.86
C ARG A 145 -14.42 20.34 10.41
N GLN A 146 -13.59 21.04 11.20
CA GLN A 146 -12.19 21.25 10.87
C GLN A 146 -11.41 19.93 10.90
N ILE A 147 -11.56 19.11 11.95
CA ILE A 147 -10.85 17.83 12.04
C ILE A 147 -11.28 16.85 10.95
N VAL A 148 -12.58 16.79 10.64
CA VAL A 148 -13.10 15.97 9.53
C VAL A 148 -12.49 16.43 8.20
N ARG A 149 -12.48 17.74 7.92
CA ARG A 149 -11.88 18.28 6.69
C ARG A 149 -10.40 17.96 6.56
N VAL A 150 -9.64 18.09 7.65
CA VAL A 150 -8.21 17.74 7.69
C VAL A 150 -8.02 16.28 7.31
N SER A 151 -8.80 15.38 7.93
CA SER A 151 -8.69 13.96 7.63
C SER A 151 -9.09 13.63 6.18
N GLN A 152 -10.22 14.15 5.71
CA GLN A 152 -10.67 13.99 4.32
C GLN A 152 -9.63 14.50 3.31
N ASN A 153 -8.90 15.57 3.61
CA ASN A 153 -7.82 16.07 2.76
C ASN A 153 -6.66 15.07 2.67
N ILE A 154 -6.28 14.44 3.79
CA ILE A 154 -5.24 13.41 3.85
C ILE A 154 -5.70 12.16 3.08
N VAL A 155 -6.90 11.66 3.40
CA VAL A 155 -7.51 10.50 2.74
C VAL A 155 -7.63 10.72 1.24
N SER A 156 -8.03 11.91 0.80
CA SER A 156 -8.12 12.25 -0.63
C SER A 156 -6.76 12.20 -1.34
N ARG A 157 -5.67 12.55 -0.66
CA ARG A 157 -4.31 12.44 -1.22
C ARG A 157 -3.90 10.98 -1.35
N GLN A 158 -4.16 10.16 -0.33
CA GLN A 158 -3.88 8.72 -0.39
C GLN A 158 -4.70 8.02 -1.48
N ALA A 159 -6.01 8.31 -1.53
CA ALA A 159 -6.92 7.79 -2.56
C ALA A 159 -6.42 8.12 -3.97
N LYS A 160 -6.03 9.37 -4.25
CA LYS A 160 -5.47 9.77 -5.54
C LYS A 160 -4.22 8.96 -5.91
N MET A 161 -3.33 8.70 -4.95
CA MET A 161 -2.14 7.90 -5.20
C MET A 161 -2.48 6.44 -5.48
N LEU A 162 -3.40 5.84 -4.73
CA LEU A 162 -3.87 4.46 -4.96
C LEU A 162 -4.60 4.32 -6.30
N ASN A 163 -5.40 5.31 -6.68
CA ASN A 163 -6.14 5.31 -7.94
C ASN A 163 -5.20 5.34 -9.16
N ASN A 164 -3.98 5.87 -9.03
CA ASN A 164 -2.98 5.81 -10.11
C ASN A 164 -2.48 4.37 -10.38
N ILE A 165 -2.56 3.49 -9.38
CA ILE A 165 -2.07 2.11 -9.43
C ILE A 165 -3.20 1.07 -9.26
N GLY A 166 -4.45 1.53 -9.26
CA GLY A 166 -5.62 0.77 -8.87
C GLY A 166 -6.87 1.19 -9.62
N THR A 167 -8.04 0.86 -9.07
CA THR A 167 -9.33 1.23 -9.62
C THR A 167 -10.26 1.61 -8.47
N SER A 168 -11.02 2.69 -8.65
CA SER A 168 -12.00 3.13 -7.67
C SER A 168 -13.36 3.42 -8.27
N ALA A 169 -14.36 3.41 -7.39
CA ALA A 169 -15.71 3.83 -7.69
C ALA A 169 -16.25 4.64 -6.50
N VAL A 170 -16.91 5.76 -6.80
CA VAL A 170 -17.61 6.58 -5.82
C VAL A 170 -19.11 6.43 -6.05
N PHE A 171 -19.86 6.17 -4.99
CA PHE A 171 -21.30 5.96 -5.06
C PHE A 171 -21.97 6.38 -3.77
N ASN A 172 -23.27 6.70 -3.87
CA ASN A 172 -24.15 6.95 -2.74
C ASN A 172 -25.00 5.71 -2.48
N ILE A 173 -25.19 5.36 -1.21
CA ILE A 173 -25.98 4.20 -0.80
C ILE A 173 -26.82 4.59 0.41
N ASP A 174 -28.10 4.25 0.39
CA ASP A 174 -28.98 4.41 1.54
C ASP A 174 -28.82 3.23 2.51
N LYS A 175 -28.98 3.52 3.80
CA LYS A 175 -28.99 2.48 4.84
C LYS A 175 -30.00 1.37 4.53
N GLY A 176 -29.54 0.12 4.60
CA GLY A 176 -30.35 -1.05 4.32
C GLY A 176 -30.42 -1.46 2.85
N GLU A 177 -29.94 -0.62 1.93
CA GLU A 177 -29.87 -0.93 0.51
C GLU A 177 -28.46 -1.43 0.14
N PRO A 178 -28.33 -2.64 -0.44
CA PRO A 178 -27.04 -3.13 -0.90
C PRO A 178 -26.66 -2.48 -2.23
N ILE A 179 -25.36 -2.32 -2.47
CA ILE A 179 -24.81 -2.01 -3.79
C ILE A 179 -23.78 -3.06 -4.20
N CYS A 180 -23.80 -3.46 -5.47
CA CYS A 180 -22.75 -4.29 -6.01
C CYS A 180 -21.68 -3.43 -6.66
N VAL A 181 -20.44 -3.60 -6.23
CA VAL A 181 -19.26 -2.88 -6.72
C VAL A 181 -18.31 -3.86 -7.40
N ARG A 182 -17.96 -3.54 -8.64
CA ARG A 182 -16.98 -4.28 -9.45
C ARG A 182 -15.82 -3.34 -9.73
N LEU A 183 -14.68 -3.60 -9.09
CA LEU A 183 -13.45 -2.84 -9.31
C LEU A 183 -12.52 -3.65 -10.21
N TYR A 184 -12.99 -3.94 -11.43
CA TYR A 184 -12.19 -4.60 -12.45
C TYR A 184 -11.28 -3.59 -13.14
N ASN A 185 -10.21 -4.07 -13.79
CA ASN A 185 -9.36 -3.17 -14.56
C ASN A 185 -10.10 -2.68 -15.83
N ARG A 186 -9.51 -1.68 -16.51
CA ARG A 186 -10.12 -1.07 -17.70
C ARG A 186 -10.35 -2.07 -18.84
N ASP A 187 -9.44 -3.01 -19.03
CA ASP A 187 -9.51 -3.99 -20.11
C ASP A 187 -10.64 -4.99 -19.85
N ASP A 188 -10.78 -5.45 -18.61
CA ASP A 188 -11.87 -6.30 -18.14
C ASP A 188 -13.23 -5.61 -18.36
N PHE A 189 -13.35 -4.31 -18.08
CA PHE A 189 -14.60 -3.58 -18.38
C PHE A 189 -14.91 -3.48 -19.87
N ALA A 190 -13.88 -3.48 -20.73
CA ALA A 190 -14.06 -3.41 -22.17
C ALA A 190 -14.51 -4.76 -22.75
N THR A 191 -14.04 -5.88 -22.19
CA THR A 191 -14.26 -7.23 -22.73
C THR A 191 -15.37 -8.00 -22.02
N LEU A 192 -15.41 -7.96 -20.69
CA LEU A 192 -16.33 -8.78 -19.91
C LEU A 192 -17.79 -8.37 -20.12
N ARG A 193 -18.66 -9.38 -20.15
CA ARG A 193 -20.10 -9.25 -20.36
C ARG A 193 -20.86 -9.96 -19.24
N LYS A 194 -22.03 -9.41 -18.93
CA LYS A 194 -23.01 -10.06 -18.07
C LYS A 194 -23.45 -11.39 -18.67
N ARG A 195 -24.26 -12.16 -17.91
CA ARG A 195 -24.72 -13.49 -18.33
C ARG A 195 -25.48 -13.52 -19.67
N ASP A 196 -26.02 -12.38 -20.12
CA ASP A 196 -26.67 -12.25 -21.43
C ASP A 196 -25.68 -12.20 -22.62
N GLY A 197 -24.38 -12.09 -22.35
CA GLY A 197 -23.31 -11.99 -23.36
C GLY A 197 -23.27 -10.65 -24.11
N ALA A 198 -24.17 -9.71 -23.82
CA ALA A 198 -24.31 -8.46 -24.56
C ALA A 198 -24.09 -7.22 -23.67
N THR A 199 -24.53 -7.27 -22.42
CA THR A 199 -24.50 -6.11 -21.53
C THR A 199 -23.13 -5.98 -20.88
N PRO A 200 -22.45 -4.82 -21.00
CA PRO A 200 -21.19 -4.57 -20.31
C PRO A 200 -21.41 -4.35 -18.80
N PHE A 201 -20.35 -4.53 -18.01
CA PHE A 201 -20.39 -4.19 -16.59
C PHE A 201 -20.28 -2.69 -16.35
N GLN A 202 -20.85 -2.26 -15.23
CA GLN A 202 -20.60 -0.96 -14.63
C GLN A 202 -19.79 -1.17 -13.34
N SER A 203 -19.04 -0.14 -12.93
CA SER A 203 -18.22 -0.21 -11.72
C SER A 203 -19.05 -0.38 -10.45
N PHE A 204 -20.31 0.05 -10.47
CA PHE A 204 -21.27 -0.26 -9.43
C PHE A 204 -22.70 -0.30 -9.98
N VAL A 205 -23.57 -1.07 -9.34
CA VAL A 205 -25.01 -1.17 -9.65
C VAL A 205 -25.78 -1.36 -8.34
N PRO A 206 -26.88 -0.62 -8.09
CA PRO A 206 -27.75 -0.85 -6.94
C PRO A 206 -28.26 -2.30 -6.87
N GLY A 207 -28.39 -2.83 -5.67
CA GLY A 207 -28.81 -4.21 -5.41
C GLY A 207 -27.64 -5.17 -5.14
N HIS A 208 -27.97 -6.46 -5.08
CA HIS A 208 -27.02 -7.52 -4.77
C HIS A 208 -26.07 -7.85 -5.93
N CYS A 209 -24.88 -8.37 -5.61
CA CYS A 209 -23.94 -8.81 -6.65
C CYS A 209 -24.37 -10.08 -7.36
N ASN A 210 -25.13 -10.93 -6.69
CA ASN A 210 -25.66 -12.16 -7.27
C ASN A 210 -26.79 -11.82 -8.27
N GLU A 211 -26.47 -11.84 -9.56
CA GLU A 211 -27.47 -11.73 -10.63
C GLU A 211 -28.37 -12.98 -10.60
N GLN A 212 -29.45 -12.92 -9.79
CA GLN A 212 -30.52 -13.90 -9.84
C GLN A 212 -31.15 -13.87 -11.24
N ARG A 213 -31.43 -15.06 -11.78
CA ARG A 213 -32.04 -15.24 -13.09
C ARG A 213 -33.38 -14.49 -13.10
N ASN A 214 -33.48 -13.42 -13.90
CA ASN A 214 -34.79 -12.89 -14.28
C ASN A 214 -35.45 -13.94 -15.17
N ASN A 215 -36.10 -14.92 -14.54
CA ASN A 215 -36.91 -15.93 -15.21
C ASN A 215 -38.15 -15.24 -15.78
N GLY A 216 -38.01 -14.69 -16.99
CA GLY A 216 -39.14 -14.59 -17.90
C GLY A 216 -39.68 -16.00 -18.15
N LYS A 217 -40.80 -16.31 -17.47
CA LYS A 217 -41.58 -17.56 -17.56
C LYS A 217 -40.88 -18.84 -17.10
N GLY A 218 -41.26 -19.28 -15.89
CA GLY A 218 -41.45 -20.68 -15.52
C GLY A 218 -40.27 -21.62 -15.80
N SER A 219 -39.30 -21.67 -14.91
CA SER A 219 -38.62 -22.94 -14.64
C SER A 219 -38.45 -23.10 -13.13
N ASN A 220 -38.88 -24.27 -12.66
CA ASN A 220 -38.70 -24.72 -11.29
C ASN A 220 -37.24 -24.61 -10.86
N GLY A 221 -37.05 -24.32 -9.58
CA GLY A 221 -35.75 -24.17 -8.93
C GLY A 221 -34.82 -25.34 -9.24
N SER A 222 -33.78 -25.05 -9.99
CA SER A 222 -32.50 -25.72 -9.85
C SER A 222 -31.54 -24.71 -9.24
N ASN A 223 -31.01 -25.03 -8.06
CA ASN A 223 -29.72 -24.51 -7.65
C ASN A 223 -28.71 -25.09 -8.64
N ASP A 224 -28.58 -24.46 -9.80
CA ASP A 224 -27.52 -24.79 -10.75
C ASP A 224 -26.21 -24.43 -10.03
N ALA A 225 -25.61 -25.43 -9.42
CA ALA A 225 -24.27 -25.32 -8.88
C ALA A 225 -23.37 -24.84 -10.02
N ILE A 226 -22.73 -23.70 -9.84
CA ILE A 226 -21.72 -23.20 -10.79
C ILE A 226 -20.64 -24.28 -10.85
N THR A 227 -20.67 -25.11 -11.90
CA THR A 227 -19.64 -26.09 -12.18
C THR A 227 -18.40 -25.34 -12.63
N LEU A 228 -17.41 -25.28 -11.76
CA LEU A 228 -16.10 -24.71 -12.06
C LEU A 228 -15.44 -25.55 -13.15
N ALA A 229 -15.37 -25.03 -14.37
CA ALA A 229 -14.73 -25.70 -15.49
C ALA A 229 -13.23 -25.39 -15.50
N GLU A 230 -12.45 -26.32 -16.04
CA GLU A 230 -11.01 -26.14 -16.23
C GLU A 230 -10.78 -25.11 -17.35
N GLY A 231 -10.42 -23.87 -16.97
CA GLY A 231 -10.27 -22.73 -17.89
C GLY A 231 -11.01 -21.45 -17.46
N ASP A 232 -11.91 -21.54 -16.47
CA ASP A 232 -12.67 -20.37 -16.00
C ASP A 232 -11.75 -19.28 -15.43
N THR A 233 -11.99 -18.04 -15.83
CA THR A 233 -11.33 -16.89 -15.21
C THR A 233 -12.18 -16.35 -14.06
N ARG A 234 -11.51 -15.90 -12.99
CA ARG A 234 -12.19 -15.34 -11.82
C ARG A 234 -11.87 -13.86 -11.68
N ARG A 235 -12.88 -13.10 -11.29
CA ARG A 235 -12.74 -11.74 -10.77
C ARG A 235 -13.46 -11.65 -9.43
N GLN A 236 -13.27 -10.54 -8.72
CA GLN A 236 -13.89 -10.35 -7.41
C GLN A 236 -14.70 -9.08 -7.39
N SER A 237 -15.89 -9.18 -6.81
CA SER A 237 -16.82 -8.08 -6.57
C SER A 237 -17.16 -7.97 -5.08
N LEU A 238 -17.60 -6.78 -4.71
CA LEU A 238 -17.94 -6.41 -3.34
C LEU A 238 -19.41 -6.01 -3.30
N GLU A 239 -20.20 -6.67 -2.47
CA GLU A 239 -21.52 -6.17 -2.10
C GLU A 239 -21.38 -5.41 -0.79
N ILE A 240 -21.76 -4.14 -0.80
CA ILE A 240 -21.63 -3.24 0.35
C ILE A 240 -23.02 -2.88 0.83
N LEU A 241 -23.29 -3.12 2.10
CA LEU A 241 -24.57 -2.83 2.76
C LEU A 241 -24.31 -1.96 4.00
N PRO A 242 -24.73 -0.68 4.00
CA PRO A 242 -24.70 0.13 5.20
C PRO A 242 -25.77 -0.37 6.19
N VAL A 243 -25.34 -0.84 7.36
CA VAL A 243 -26.20 -1.40 8.42
C VAL A 243 -26.59 -0.33 9.43
N ALA A 244 -25.65 0.55 9.77
CA ALA A 244 -25.87 1.68 10.66
C ALA A 244 -25.14 2.92 10.12
N VAL A 245 -25.74 4.09 10.33
CA VAL A 245 -25.19 5.38 9.91
C VAL A 245 -25.30 6.32 11.11
N ASP A 246 -24.17 6.90 11.50
CA ASP A 246 -24.04 7.96 12.51
C ASP A 246 -23.47 9.22 11.83
N LYS A 247 -23.14 10.27 12.58
CA LYS A 247 -22.65 11.55 12.07
C LYS A 247 -21.26 11.48 11.43
N ALA A 248 -20.41 10.56 11.89
CA ALA A 248 -19.02 10.46 11.46
C ALA A 248 -18.58 9.03 11.10
N TYR A 249 -19.48 8.06 11.25
CA TYR A 249 -19.21 6.64 11.09
C TYR A 249 -20.40 5.97 10.40
N ALA A 250 -20.12 4.95 9.61
CA ALA A 250 -21.11 4.03 9.07
C ALA A 250 -20.62 2.59 9.28
N THR A 251 -21.42 1.77 9.94
CA THR A 251 -21.16 0.33 10.02
C THR A 251 -21.60 -0.31 8.72
N VAL A 252 -20.67 -0.93 8.01
CA VAL A 252 -20.95 -1.59 6.72
C VAL A 252 -20.71 -3.08 6.84
N GLN A 253 -21.59 -3.85 6.20
CA GLN A 253 -21.35 -5.26 5.90
C GLN A 253 -20.86 -5.35 4.45
N VAL A 254 -19.71 -5.99 4.27
CA VAL A 254 -19.10 -6.23 2.97
C VAL A 254 -19.09 -7.73 2.70
N SER A 255 -19.74 -8.15 1.63
CA SER A 255 -19.72 -9.52 1.13
C SER A 255 -18.85 -9.60 -0.11
N ILE A 256 -17.87 -10.50 -0.10
CA ILE A 256 -16.91 -10.69 -1.19
C ILE A 256 -17.38 -11.85 -2.05
N TYR A 257 -17.50 -11.63 -3.36
CA TYR A 257 -17.89 -12.65 -4.32
C TYR A 257 -16.74 -12.95 -5.29
N ASP A 258 -16.60 -14.22 -5.67
CA ASP A 258 -15.86 -14.64 -6.86
C ASP A 258 -16.82 -14.68 -8.04
N ASP A 259 -16.66 -13.77 -8.99
CA ASP A 259 -17.33 -13.77 -10.28
C ASP A 259 -16.61 -14.74 -11.21
N VAL A 260 -17.34 -15.76 -11.68
CA VAL A 260 -16.83 -16.83 -12.54
C VAL A 260 -17.21 -16.53 -13.99
N PHE A 261 -16.22 -16.55 -14.89
CA PHE A 261 -16.39 -16.29 -16.31
C PHE A 261 -15.96 -17.48 -17.15
N ASP A 262 -16.80 -17.82 -18.13
CA ASP A 262 -16.43 -18.69 -19.26
C ASP A 262 -16.10 -17.76 -20.44
N GLY A 263 -14.82 -17.74 -20.82
CA GLY A 263 -14.28 -16.70 -21.69
C GLY A 263 -14.51 -15.31 -21.08
N GLU A 264 -15.31 -14.49 -21.75
CA GLU A 264 -15.64 -13.12 -21.35
C GLU A 264 -17.04 -12.99 -20.73
N VAL A 265 -17.80 -14.09 -20.59
CA VAL A 265 -19.21 -14.06 -20.17
C VAL A 265 -19.37 -14.57 -18.74
N LEU A 266 -20.04 -13.79 -17.90
CA LEU A 266 -20.32 -14.14 -16.51
C LEU A 266 -21.25 -15.35 -16.41
N GLN A 267 -20.77 -16.40 -15.73
CA GLN A 267 -21.56 -17.58 -15.38
C GLN A 267 -22.29 -17.40 -14.05
N GLY A 268 -21.68 -16.71 -13.09
CA GLY A 268 -22.31 -16.32 -11.84
C GLY A 268 -21.31 -15.87 -10.78
N SER A 269 -21.82 -15.53 -9.59
CA SER A 269 -21.04 -14.98 -8.49
C SER A 269 -21.16 -15.88 -7.25
N LEU A 270 -20.02 -16.35 -6.74
CA LEU A 270 -19.94 -17.24 -5.58
C LEU A 270 -19.51 -16.47 -4.34
N LEU A 271 -20.34 -16.46 -3.29
CA LEU A 271 -19.99 -15.82 -2.02
C LEU A 271 -18.75 -16.52 -1.41
N LYS A 272 -17.72 -15.74 -1.12
CA LYS A 272 -16.48 -16.21 -0.47
C LYS A 272 -16.44 -15.94 1.01
N GLY A 273 -17.06 -14.85 1.44
CA GLY A 273 -17.11 -14.47 2.84
C GLY A 273 -17.74 -13.12 3.01
N SER A 274 -18.08 -12.81 4.25
CA SER A 274 -18.63 -11.53 4.65
C SER A 274 -17.90 -11.02 5.87
N LEU A 275 -17.75 -9.72 5.96
CA LEU A 275 -17.10 -9.04 7.07
C LEU A 275 -17.87 -7.75 7.39
N GLN A 276 -17.90 -7.37 8.65
CA GLN A 276 -18.61 -6.18 9.13
C GLN A 276 -17.64 -5.33 9.94
N PHE A 277 -17.59 -4.04 9.63
CA PHE A 277 -16.69 -3.09 10.27
C PHE A 277 -17.21 -1.66 10.10
N ASP A 278 -16.67 -0.75 10.89
CA ASP A 278 -17.01 0.68 10.82
C ASP A 278 -16.09 1.41 9.84
N VAL A 279 -16.70 2.22 8.98
CA VAL A 279 -16.04 3.16 8.09
C VAL A 279 -16.30 4.57 8.61
N SER A 280 -15.26 5.37 8.78
CA SER A 280 -15.32 6.73 9.30
C SER A 280 -14.61 7.72 8.38
N TYR A 281 -14.77 9.01 8.64
CA TYR A 281 -13.98 10.04 7.97
C TYR A 281 -12.48 9.96 8.26
N PHE A 282 -12.07 9.12 9.21
CA PHE A 282 -10.71 9.01 9.71
C PHE A 282 -9.97 7.75 9.25
N ASP A 283 -10.62 6.90 8.46
CA ASP A 283 -10.00 5.72 7.84
C ASP A 283 -8.99 6.14 6.77
N LEU A 284 -7.76 5.65 6.91
CA LEU A 284 -6.64 5.95 6.03
C LEU A 284 -6.40 4.76 5.09
N PRO A 285 -6.64 4.86 3.77
CA PRO A 285 -6.55 3.73 2.84
C PRO A 285 -5.22 2.96 2.85
N TYR A 286 -4.11 3.62 3.17
CA TYR A 286 -2.81 2.98 3.30
C TYR A 286 -2.73 1.99 4.48
N MET A 287 -3.54 2.21 5.53
CA MET A 287 -3.52 1.44 6.78
C MET A 287 -4.80 0.61 6.98
N ASP A 288 -5.94 1.19 6.62
CA ASP A 288 -7.29 0.66 6.77
C ASP A 288 -7.76 0.08 5.42
N ASN A 289 -7.22 -1.10 5.11
CA ASN A 289 -7.54 -1.87 3.92
C ASN A 289 -7.66 -3.36 4.26
N THR A 290 -8.39 -4.08 3.41
CA THR A 290 -8.64 -5.51 3.54
C THR A 290 -8.01 -6.26 2.37
N LYS A 291 -7.28 -7.34 2.68
CA LYS A 291 -6.68 -8.21 1.68
C LYS A 291 -7.73 -9.16 1.09
N MET A 292 -7.74 -9.28 -0.22
CA MET A 292 -8.57 -10.19 -0.99
C MET A 292 -7.82 -11.49 -1.31
N SER A 293 -8.53 -12.53 -1.76
CA SER A 293 -7.92 -13.85 -1.98
C SER A 293 -6.99 -13.91 -3.19
N ASP A 294 -7.15 -13.01 -4.16
CA ASP A 294 -6.23 -12.85 -5.30
C ASP A 294 -4.95 -12.07 -4.94
N GLY A 295 -4.81 -11.68 -3.66
CA GLY A 295 -3.70 -10.90 -3.14
C GLY A 295 -3.89 -9.39 -3.26
N SER A 296 -4.83 -8.89 -4.07
CA SER A 296 -5.17 -7.46 -4.12
C SER A 296 -5.79 -7.00 -2.80
N ARG A 297 -5.93 -5.70 -2.63
CA ARG A 297 -6.50 -5.08 -1.43
C ARG A 297 -7.61 -4.13 -1.83
N PHE A 298 -8.59 -3.98 -0.95
CA PHE A 298 -9.57 -2.91 -1.07
C PHE A 298 -9.63 -2.05 0.19
N SER A 299 -10.02 -0.79 0.02
CA SER A 299 -10.34 0.13 1.11
C SER A 299 -11.67 0.82 0.80
N LEU A 300 -12.43 1.12 1.85
CA LEU A 300 -13.65 1.91 1.77
C LEU A 300 -13.41 3.24 2.47
N ILE A 301 -13.75 4.33 1.79
CA ILE A 301 -13.57 5.69 2.28
C ILE A 301 -14.95 6.33 2.42
N LEU A 302 -15.24 6.85 3.61
CA LEU A 302 -16.42 7.67 3.82
C LEU A 302 -16.18 9.09 3.31
N ARG A 303 -16.90 9.47 2.25
CA ARG A 303 -16.80 10.80 1.61
C ARG A 303 -17.80 11.79 2.20
N GLY A 304 -18.99 11.31 2.55
CA GLY A 304 -20.06 12.13 3.10
C GLY A 304 -21.16 11.30 3.73
N ILE A 305 -21.96 11.94 4.57
CA ILE A 305 -23.17 11.38 5.17
C ILE A 305 -24.27 12.44 5.06
N GLU A 306 -25.38 12.06 4.45
CA GLU A 306 -26.57 12.90 4.30
C GLU A 306 -27.81 12.12 4.76
N GLY A 307 -28.22 12.39 6.01
CA GLY A 307 -29.31 11.63 6.63
C GLY A 307 -28.92 10.17 6.84
N ASP A 308 -29.68 9.25 6.25
CA ASP A 308 -29.39 7.80 6.25
C ASP A 308 -28.60 7.35 5.00
N SER A 309 -28.19 8.28 4.14
CA SER A 309 -27.38 8.00 2.95
C SER A 309 -25.90 8.24 3.23
N VAL A 310 -25.05 7.39 2.66
CA VAL A 310 -23.59 7.48 2.78
C VAL A 310 -22.95 7.53 1.40
N GLU A 311 -22.05 8.49 1.20
CA GLU A 311 -21.18 8.55 0.03
C GLU A 311 -19.90 7.77 0.34
N ILE A 312 -19.65 6.70 -0.39
CA ILE A 312 -18.48 5.83 -0.19
C ILE A 312 -17.65 5.80 -1.48
N GLU A 313 -16.33 5.90 -1.33
CA GLU A 313 -15.38 5.50 -2.37
C GLU A 313 -14.79 4.14 -2.02
N ALA A 314 -15.01 3.15 -2.89
CA ALA A 314 -14.31 1.88 -2.82
C ALA A 314 -13.09 1.93 -3.75
N ILE A 315 -11.92 1.60 -3.22
CA ILE A 315 -10.66 1.56 -3.99
C ILE A 315 -10.10 0.14 -3.92
N ARG A 316 -9.70 -0.42 -5.06
CA ARG A 316 -8.94 -1.66 -5.15
C ARG A 316 -7.56 -1.37 -5.73
N PHE A 317 -6.54 -1.93 -5.11
CA PHE A 317 -5.16 -1.76 -5.52
C PHE A 317 -4.39 -3.06 -5.31
N ARG A 318 -3.26 -3.19 -6.02
CA ARG A 318 -2.43 -4.39 -5.98
C ARG A 318 -1.59 -4.44 -4.69
N ASN A 319 -1.15 -5.64 -4.31
CA ASN A 319 -0.36 -5.87 -3.09
C ASN A 319 1.06 -5.30 -3.13
N ASP A 320 1.54 -4.88 -4.31
CA ASP A 320 2.83 -4.21 -4.48
C ASP A 320 2.85 -2.84 -3.82
N PHE A 321 1.68 -2.23 -3.61
CA PHE A 321 1.52 -1.15 -2.64
C PHE A 321 1.61 -1.73 -1.22
N MET A 322 2.85 -1.87 -0.75
CA MET A 322 3.14 -2.20 0.65
C MET A 322 3.25 -0.91 1.46
N SER A 323 2.36 -0.73 2.44
CA SER A 323 2.68 0.23 3.51
C SER A 323 3.90 -0.27 4.27
N LEU A 324 4.71 0.62 4.83
CA LEU A 324 5.93 0.25 5.54
C LEU A 324 5.66 -0.63 6.78
N ARG A 325 4.40 -0.65 7.26
CA ARG A 325 3.89 -1.58 8.27
C ARG A 325 4.02 -3.05 7.85
N ASP A 326 3.93 -3.35 6.56
CA ASP A 326 3.95 -4.72 6.05
C ASP A 326 5.38 -5.22 5.72
N ARG A 327 6.41 -4.35 5.76
CA ARG A 327 7.82 -4.72 5.53
C ARG A 327 8.40 -5.75 6.53
N PRO A 328 8.10 -5.70 7.85
CA PRO A 328 8.61 -6.70 8.80
C PRO A 328 8.17 -8.13 8.45
N LEU A 329 6.95 -8.30 7.92
CA LEU A 329 6.42 -9.60 7.50
C LEU A 329 7.14 -10.13 6.23
N PHE A 330 7.59 -9.21 5.37
CA PHE A 330 8.33 -9.54 4.15
C PHE A 330 9.76 -9.97 4.44
N GLU A 331 10.45 -9.33 5.39
CA GLU A 331 11.76 -9.80 5.87
C GLU A 331 11.66 -11.19 6.49
N GLU A 332 10.58 -11.47 7.23
CA GLU A 332 10.33 -12.80 7.79
C GLU A 332 10.01 -13.84 6.70
N MET A 333 9.27 -13.47 5.64
CA MET A 333 9.04 -14.35 4.49
C MET A 333 10.33 -14.59 3.68
N LEU A 334 11.15 -13.58 3.44
CA LEU A 334 12.45 -13.72 2.77
C LEU A 334 13.38 -14.63 3.56
N GLN A 335 13.46 -14.46 4.89
CA GLN A 335 14.24 -15.36 5.74
C GLN A 335 13.73 -16.80 5.71
N LYS A 336 12.41 -17.02 5.60
CA LYS A 336 11.82 -18.37 5.47
C LYS A 336 12.11 -18.99 4.11
N LEU A 337 12.14 -18.20 3.04
CA LEU A 337 12.50 -18.66 1.69
C LEU A 337 13.99 -18.98 1.57
N GLU A 338 14.86 -18.19 2.21
CA GLU A 338 16.30 -18.46 2.28
C GLU A 338 16.63 -19.69 3.13
N LYS A 339 15.85 -19.96 4.19
CA LYS A 339 16.04 -21.14 5.06
C LYS A 339 15.35 -22.41 4.53
N GLY A 340 14.37 -22.28 3.65
CA GLY A 340 13.61 -23.42 3.08
C GLY A 340 14.17 -23.97 1.77
N GLY A 341 15.21 -23.34 1.20
CA GLY A 341 15.87 -23.75 -0.04
C GLY A 341 17.20 -24.51 0.15
N GLY A 342 17.45 -25.06 1.34
CA GLY A 342 18.67 -25.82 1.68
C GLY A 342 18.46 -27.32 1.72
#